data_AF-A0AAU7E8C2-F1
#
_entry.id   AF-A0AAU7E8C2-F1
#
_cell.length_a   1.000
_cell.length_b   1.000
_cell.length_c   1.000
_cell.angle_alpha   90.00
_cell.angle_beta   90.00
_cell.angle_gamma   90.00
#
_symmetry.space_group_name_H-M   'P 1'
#
loop_
_entity.id
_entity.type
_entity.pdbx_description
1 polymer ?
#
loop_
_entity_poly.entity_id
_entity_poly.type
_entity_poly.pdbx_seq_one_letter_code
_entity_poly.pdbx_strand_id
1 'polypeptide(L)'
;MKKLLFIASLVAASLLYAQGSKPIEISQQDINTQNEMSDASTKDITPKSLDDFFEEFADNYDIEYGITKDGKTFYTGKSTVAVSDNDPQFAQALQNAYQKAMLNLQTEFIRDAYGRIATSKVQSYEADNSTNAREFEELPKGSTFEQVLNKLTQLTGAKLDNALKDLGIDVSALSEERKKTLLKEEFVSKTMTSAIGSMSGLVPVQTIITQRRGEYDVGVIAIVSNKTRQLAKDMALSRQSAIKGKGKFVSEYLPKEDKGFLNEYGIRLVYDEKGAPVILSYGNWGYVNDASNTKKTNILEDRAKDTAMTMADAAIIEFINTNLSLKDEKTTGDSYEEIIKQSININDGSTQEQMQNITNIIDKVNSKVKTSSSGKIRGIRTLKKWNYTSENGVEHVGVVRFYSYDNLANFNETLNQKSNTNKDNNKKSSNIQRSSNVINSMDDF
;
A
#
# COMPACT_ATOMS: atom_id res chain seq x y z
N MET A 1 -63.61 -11.88 -12.44
CA MET A 1 -62.30 -11.81 -13.15
C MET A 1 -61.37 -10.91 -12.35
N LYS A 2 -60.33 -11.49 -11.75
CA LYS A 2 -59.38 -10.85 -10.83
C LYS A 2 -58.38 -10.00 -11.62
N LYS A 3 -58.18 -8.72 -11.26
CA LYS A 3 -57.04 -7.91 -11.69
C LYS A 3 -55.92 -8.06 -10.65
N LEU A 4 -54.83 -8.71 -11.05
CA LEU A 4 -53.56 -8.70 -10.32
C LEU A 4 -52.89 -7.34 -10.51
N LEU A 5 -52.61 -6.66 -9.40
CA LEU A 5 -51.63 -5.58 -9.31
C LEU A 5 -50.28 -6.21 -8.96
N PHE A 6 -49.35 -6.20 -9.91
CA PHE A 6 -47.95 -6.55 -9.66
C PHE A 6 -47.27 -5.38 -8.93
N ILE A 7 -46.88 -5.62 -7.68
CA ILE A 7 -45.96 -4.77 -6.93
C ILE A 7 -44.55 -5.17 -7.37
N ALA A 8 -43.95 -4.39 -8.26
CA ALA A 8 -42.53 -4.44 -8.58
C ALA A 8 -41.86 -3.22 -7.92
N SER A 9 -41.45 -3.39 -6.67
CA SER A 9 -40.75 -2.37 -5.89
C SER A 9 -39.90 -3.08 -4.84
N LEU A 10 -38.63 -3.35 -5.14
CA LEU A 10 -37.48 -3.47 -4.22
C LEU A 10 -36.28 -4.12 -4.93
N VAL A 11 -35.68 -3.40 -5.89
CA VAL A 11 -34.29 -3.62 -6.32
C VAL A 11 -33.67 -2.24 -6.58
N ALA A 12 -33.38 -1.51 -5.52
CA ALA A 12 -32.69 -0.21 -5.60
C ALA A 12 -31.96 0.10 -4.29
N ALA A 13 -31.03 -0.76 -3.89
CA ALA A 13 -30.08 -0.44 -2.80
C ALA A 13 -28.68 -1.05 -2.98
N SER A 14 -28.43 -1.82 -4.05
CA SER A 14 -27.11 -2.43 -4.33
C SER A 14 -26.41 -1.87 -5.58
N LEU A 15 -26.87 -0.75 -6.13
CA LEU A 15 -26.31 -0.12 -7.34
C LEU A 15 -25.74 1.30 -7.14
N LEU A 16 -25.67 1.79 -5.89
CA LEU A 16 -25.11 3.13 -5.62
C LEU A 16 -23.59 3.26 -5.85
N TYR A 17 -22.90 2.20 -6.28
CA TYR A 17 -21.48 2.28 -6.68
C TYR A 17 -21.23 2.07 -8.19
N ALA A 18 -22.27 1.95 -9.03
CA ALA A 18 -22.07 1.63 -10.45
C ALA A 18 -22.90 2.45 -11.46
N GLN A 19 -23.57 3.53 -11.04
CA GLN A 19 -24.20 4.47 -11.98
C GLN A 19 -23.62 5.89 -11.82
N GLY A 20 -22.75 6.28 -12.76
CA GLY A 20 -22.61 7.68 -13.18
C GLY A 20 -21.87 8.64 -12.24
N SER A 21 -20.89 8.19 -11.44
CA SER A 21 -19.95 9.14 -10.85
C SER A 21 -19.15 9.80 -11.98
N LYS A 22 -19.19 11.14 -12.06
CA LYS A 22 -18.27 11.90 -12.92
C LYS A 22 -16.85 11.39 -12.64
N PRO A 23 -15.98 11.21 -13.67
CA PRO A 23 -14.61 10.80 -13.43
C PRO A 23 -13.99 11.73 -12.38
N ILE A 24 -13.43 11.13 -11.33
CA ILE A 24 -12.81 11.87 -10.24
C ILE A 24 -11.61 12.60 -10.85
N GLU A 25 -11.76 13.90 -11.03
CA GLU A 25 -10.75 14.74 -11.64
C GLU A 25 -9.71 15.15 -10.60
N ILE A 26 -8.43 14.99 -10.95
CA ILE A 26 -7.29 15.46 -10.15
C ILE A 26 -6.91 16.85 -10.67
N SER A 27 -7.03 17.87 -9.82
CA SER A 27 -6.74 19.27 -10.15
C SER A 27 -5.27 19.64 -9.92
N GLN A 28 -4.85 20.81 -10.40
CA GLN A 28 -3.51 21.34 -10.16
C GLN A 28 -3.20 21.51 -8.65
N GLN A 29 -4.19 21.90 -7.83
CA GLN A 29 -4.01 22.03 -6.38
C GLN A 29 -3.75 20.67 -5.73
N ASP A 30 -4.44 19.62 -6.19
CA ASP A 30 -4.20 18.25 -5.72
C ASP A 30 -2.78 17.79 -6.07
N ILE A 31 -2.33 18.09 -7.30
CA ILE A 31 -0.98 17.78 -7.76
C ILE A 31 0.05 18.49 -6.88
N ASN A 32 -0.10 19.80 -6.67
CA ASN A 32 0.84 20.58 -5.86
C ASN A 32 0.92 20.02 -4.44
N THR A 33 -0.22 19.76 -3.79
CA THR A 33 -0.26 19.22 -2.43
C THR A 33 0.38 17.83 -2.36
N GLN A 34 0.06 16.93 -3.30
CA GLN A 34 0.63 15.58 -3.32
C GLN A 34 2.14 15.59 -3.57
N ASN A 35 2.59 16.45 -4.49
CA ASN A 35 3.99 16.60 -4.81
C ASN A 35 4.78 17.19 -3.64
N GLU A 36 4.24 18.21 -2.98
CA GLU A 36 4.84 18.84 -1.80
C GLU A 36 5.01 17.84 -0.65
N MET A 37 3.97 17.05 -0.34
CA MET A 37 4.05 16.01 0.68
C MET A 37 5.11 14.96 0.34
N SER A 38 5.23 14.58 -0.94
CA SER A 38 6.14 13.54 -1.44
C SER A 38 7.55 14.04 -1.80
N ASP A 39 7.82 15.35 -1.75
CA ASP A 39 9.08 15.94 -2.20
C ASP A 39 10.20 15.63 -1.22
N ALA A 40 11.23 14.92 -1.68
CA ALA A 40 12.41 14.59 -0.89
C ALA A 40 13.57 15.59 -1.10
N SER A 41 13.41 16.56 -2.00
CA SER A 41 14.46 17.51 -2.36
C SER A 41 14.64 18.68 -1.39
N THR A 42 13.65 18.92 -0.51
CA THR A 42 13.57 20.10 0.37
C THR A 42 13.72 19.78 1.85
N LYS A 43 13.89 18.52 2.24
CA LYS A 43 13.83 18.11 3.65
C LYS A 43 15.11 18.43 4.40
N ASP A 44 14.98 19.23 5.46
CA ASP A 44 16.00 19.35 6.49
C ASP A 44 16.09 18.02 7.26
N ILE A 45 17.30 17.49 7.36
CA ILE A 45 17.61 16.10 7.71
C ILE A 45 17.69 15.91 9.23
N THR A 46 17.19 16.88 10.01
CA THR A 46 17.52 17.00 11.44
C THR A 46 16.28 16.86 12.35
N PRO A 47 15.68 15.67 12.47
CA PRO A 47 14.54 15.46 13.36
C PRO A 47 14.95 15.38 14.83
N LYS A 48 14.16 16.03 15.69
CA LYS A 48 14.34 16.04 17.16
C LYS A 48 13.76 14.77 17.81
N SER A 49 12.64 14.26 17.28
CA SER A 49 12.06 12.95 17.63
C SER A 49 11.04 12.51 16.57
N LEU A 50 10.55 11.27 16.68
CA LEU A 50 9.53 10.76 15.76
C LEU A 50 8.13 11.35 16.03
N ASP A 51 7.82 11.65 17.29
CA ASP A 51 6.52 12.23 17.64
C ASP A 51 6.44 13.68 17.13
N ASP A 52 7.52 14.46 17.27
CA ASP A 52 7.62 15.81 16.68
C ASP A 52 7.44 15.79 15.16
N PHE A 53 8.02 14.80 14.47
CA PHE A 53 7.87 14.66 13.01
C PHE A 53 6.40 14.46 12.59
N PHE A 54 5.65 13.66 13.34
CA PHE A 54 4.22 13.46 13.07
C PHE A 54 3.40 14.70 13.43
N GLU A 55 3.69 15.37 14.54
CA GLU A 55 3.02 16.61 14.96
C GLU A 55 3.26 17.74 13.95
N GLU A 56 4.50 17.96 13.53
CA GLU A 56 4.84 18.98 12.53
C GLU A 56 4.15 18.71 11.19
N PHE A 57 4.06 17.45 10.75
CA PHE A 57 3.30 17.13 9.54
C PHE A 57 1.80 17.40 9.74
N ALA A 58 1.24 17.02 10.89
CA ALA A 58 -0.16 17.24 11.18
C ALA A 58 -0.53 18.73 11.19
N ASP A 59 0.30 19.55 11.82
CA ASP A 59 0.13 21.00 11.89
C ASP A 59 0.30 21.68 10.52
N ASN A 60 1.32 21.30 9.75
CA ASN A 60 1.60 21.89 8.44
C ASN A 60 0.47 21.66 7.43
N TYR A 61 -0.23 20.52 7.54
CA TYR A 61 -1.32 20.15 6.63
C TYR A 61 -2.72 20.29 7.25
N ASP A 62 -2.82 20.75 8.50
CA ASP A 62 -4.06 20.90 9.26
C ASP A 62 -4.90 19.60 9.23
N ILE A 63 -4.26 18.50 9.67
CA ILE A 63 -4.87 17.16 9.69
C ILE A 63 -4.87 16.56 11.09
N GLU A 64 -5.75 15.57 11.28
CA GLU A 64 -5.72 14.67 12.43
C GLU A 64 -5.66 13.23 11.91
N TYR A 65 -4.70 12.44 12.42
CA TYR A 65 -4.50 11.07 11.97
C TYR A 65 -5.73 10.19 12.28
N GLY A 66 -6.12 9.34 11.33
CA GLY A 66 -7.32 8.51 11.42
C GLY A 66 -8.65 9.24 11.21
N ILE A 67 -8.66 10.58 11.14
CA ILE A 67 -9.86 11.37 10.89
C ILE A 67 -9.93 11.77 9.41
N THR A 68 -11.12 11.60 8.83
CA THR A 68 -11.35 11.97 7.43
C THR A 68 -11.68 13.45 7.34
N LYS A 69 -10.81 14.22 6.67
CA LYS A 69 -11.01 15.63 6.34
C LYS A 69 -10.89 15.81 4.84
N ASP A 70 -11.87 16.48 4.22
CA ASP A 70 -11.93 16.71 2.76
C ASP A 70 -11.76 15.44 1.91
N GLY A 71 -12.26 14.30 2.40
CA GLY A 71 -12.17 13.01 1.72
C GLY A 71 -10.78 12.37 1.73
N LYS A 72 -9.86 12.88 2.56
CA LYS A 72 -8.53 12.32 2.82
C LYS A 72 -8.46 11.83 4.27
N THR A 73 -7.80 10.70 4.48
CA THR A 73 -7.41 10.24 5.82
C THR A 73 -5.93 9.92 5.79
N PHE A 74 -5.23 10.29 6.87
CA PHE A 74 -3.81 10.02 7.04
C PHE A 74 -3.60 9.00 8.15
N TYR A 75 -2.60 8.15 7.97
CA TYR A 75 -2.20 7.14 8.94
C TYR A 75 -0.68 7.18 9.11
N THR A 76 -0.24 6.81 10.30
CA THR A 76 1.18 6.72 10.64
C THR A 76 1.55 5.30 11.03
N GLY A 77 2.83 4.98 10.88
CA GLY A 77 3.41 3.78 11.45
C GLY A 77 4.83 4.03 11.89
N LYS A 78 5.24 3.31 12.93
CA LYS A 78 6.57 3.43 13.52
C LYS A 78 7.18 2.10 13.89
N SER A 79 8.50 2.04 13.85
CA SER A 79 9.27 0.92 14.39
C SER A 79 10.66 1.36 14.81
N THR A 80 11.11 0.84 15.94
CA THR A 80 12.51 0.95 16.39
C THR A 80 13.41 0.01 15.60
N VAL A 81 14.63 0.45 15.35
CA VAL A 81 15.71 -0.29 14.71
C VAL A 81 16.37 -1.17 15.77
N ALA A 82 16.52 -2.45 15.47
CA ALA A 82 16.93 -3.46 16.45
C ALA A 82 18.42 -3.40 16.85
N VAL A 83 19.23 -2.64 16.12
CA VAL A 83 20.70 -2.55 16.31
C VAL A 83 21.14 -1.10 16.27
N SER A 84 22.28 -0.81 16.90
CA SER A 84 22.93 0.50 16.81
C SER A 84 23.54 0.75 15.44
N ASP A 85 23.83 2.01 15.13
CA ASP A 85 24.57 2.43 13.94
C ASP A 85 25.92 1.71 13.75
N ASN A 86 26.64 1.37 14.81
CA ASN A 86 27.92 0.67 14.71
C ASN A 86 27.82 -0.81 14.31
N ASP A 87 26.61 -1.36 14.19
CA ASP A 87 26.44 -2.77 13.79
C ASP A 87 26.60 -2.93 12.27
N PRO A 88 27.38 -3.92 11.78
CA PRO A 88 27.48 -4.24 10.36
C PRO A 88 26.15 -4.46 9.64
N GLN A 89 25.10 -4.83 10.37
CA GLN A 89 23.75 -5.08 9.87
C GLN A 89 22.84 -3.84 9.97
N PHE A 90 23.35 -2.68 10.36
CA PHE A 90 22.54 -1.48 10.58
C PHE A 90 21.67 -1.11 9.37
N ALA A 91 22.23 -1.11 8.16
CA ALA A 91 21.48 -0.83 6.93
C ALA A 91 20.33 -1.83 6.70
N GLN A 92 20.53 -3.10 7.05
CA GLN A 92 19.50 -4.14 6.96
C GLN A 92 18.44 -3.96 8.05
N ALA A 93 18.86 -3.62 9.26
CA ALA A 93 17.96 -3.36 10.38
C ALA A 93 17.06 -2.14 10.13
N LEU A 94 17.58 -1.10 9.47
CA LEU A 94 16.79 0.06 9.01
C LEU A 94 15.71 -0.37 8.02
N GLN A 95 16.07 -1.19 7.03
CA GLN A 95 15.11 -1.71 6.05
C GLN A 95 14.02 -2.57 6.72
N ASN A 96 14.40 -3.40 7.70
CA ASN A 96 13.46 -4.22 8.46
C ASN A 96 12.54 -3.34 9.34
N ALA A 97 13.09 -2.31 9.97
CA ALA A 97 12.32 -1.34 10.74
C ALA A 97 11.33 -0.57 9.86
N TYR A 98 11.73 -0.16 8.65
CA TYR A 98 10.81 0.43 7.67
C TYR A 98 9.68 -0.54 7.30
N GLN A 99 9.98 -1.81 7.00
CA GLN A 99 8.95 -2.81 6.69
C GLN A 99 7.98 -3.01 7.86
N LYS A 100 8.49 -3.03 9.09
CA LYS A 100 7.67 -3.13 10.31
C LYS A 100 6.83 -1.87 10.55
N ALA A 101 7.39 -0.68 10.30
CA ALA A 101 6.66 0.58 10.39
C ALA A 101 5.51 0.63 9.36
N MET A 102 5.76 0.17 8.13
CA MET A 102 4.71 0.04 7.10
C MET A 102 3.63 -0.96 7.50
N LEU A 103 4.02 -2.12 8.04
CA LEU A 103 3.08 -3.12 8.53
C LEU A 103 2.20 -2.57 9.67
N ASN A 104 2.79 -1.84 10.61
CA ASN A 104 2.05 -1.18 11.70
C ASN A 104 1.07 -0.12 11.16
N LEU A 105 1.48 0.67 10.17
CA LEU A 105 0.61 1.63 9.48
C LEU A 105 -0.58 0.93 8.81
N GLN A 106 -0.31 -0.17 8.08
CA GLN A 106 -1.35 -0.98 7.44
C GLN A 106 -2.31 -1.57 8.49
N THR A 107 -1.81 -2.06 9.62
CA THR A 107 -2.63 -2.56 10.74
C THR A 107 -3.59 -1.50 11.25
N GLU A 108 -3.12 -0.28 11.48
CA GLU A 108 -3.97 0.83 11.93
C GLU A 108 -5.04 1.20 10.88
N PHE A 109 -4.65 1.27 9.60
CA PHE A 109 -5.58 1.49 8.50
C PHE A 109 -6.67 0.39 8.45
N ILE A 110 -6.29 -0.88 8.53
CA ILE A 110 -7.21 -2.02 8.48
C ILE A 110 -8.17 -2.01 9.66
N ARG A 111 -7.69 -1.65 10.85
CA ARG A 111 -8.53 -1.54 12.05
C ARG A 111 -9.62 -0.49 11.87
N ASP A 112 -9.26 0.71 11.40
CA ASP A 112 -10.21 1.78 11.14
C ASP A 112 -11.19 1.41 10.01
N ALA A 113 -10.69 0.87 8.90
CA ALA A 113 -11.52 0.41 7.79
C ALA A 113 -12.52 -0.68 8.22
N TYR A 114 -12.06 -1.67 8.99
CA TYR A 114 -12.91 -2.71 9.56
C TYR A 114 -14.01 -2.09 10.42
N GLY A 115 -13.66 -1.22 11.38
CA GLY A 115 -14.63 -0.59 12.27
C GLY A 115 -15.71 0.19 11.52
N ARG A 116 -15.34 0.93 10.48
CA ARG A 116 -16.28 1.68 9.62
C ARG A 116 -17.21 0.77 8.82
N ILE A 117 -16.66 -0.24 8.14
CA ILE A 117 -17.44 -1.19 7.34
C ILE A 117 -18.38 -1.98 8.24
N ALA A 118 -17.88 -2.47 9.37
CA ALA A 118 -18.65 -3.26 10.32
C ALA A 118 -19.82 -2.47 10.90
N THR A 119 -19.56 -1.23 11.33
CA THR A 119 -20.59 -0.34 11.88
C THR A 119 -21.68 -0.08 10.85
N SER A 120 -21.31 0.24 9.61
CA SER A 120 -22.28 0.46 8.52
C SER A 120 -23.13 -0.77 8.24
N LYS A 121 -22.55 -1.98 8.25
CA LYS A 121 -23.29 -3.24 8.05
C LYS A 121 -24.25 -3.52 9.19
N VAL A 122 -23.80 -3.42 10.44
CA VAL A 122 -24.64 -3.63 11.64
C VAL A 122 -25.82 -2.67 11.63
N GLN A 123 -25.59 -1.38 11.35
CA GLN A 123 -26.66 -0.39 11.21
C GLN A 123 -27.67 -0.78 10.13
N SER A 124 -27.22 -1.32 8.99
CA SER A 124 -28.11 -1.76 7.92
C SER A 124 -28.99 -2.96 8.29
N TYR A 125 -28.50 -3.86 9.14
CA TYR A 125 -29.28 -4.99 9.65
C TYR A 125 -30.30 -4.57 10.72
N GLU A 126 -29.99 -3.49 11.44
CA GLU A 126 -30.82 -2.95 12.51
C GLU A 126 -31.93 -2.01 12.00
N ALA A 127 -31.70 -1.33 10.87
CA ALA A 127 -32.66 -0.43 10.22
C ALA A 127 -33.93 -1.19 9.80
N ASP A 128 -34.85 -1.34 10.74
CA ASP A 128 -36.18 -1.87 10.52
C ASP A 128 -37.12 -0.73 10.10
N ASN A 129 -37.74 -0.86 8.92
CA ASN A 129 -38.77 0.05 8.41
C ASN A 129 -40.16 -0.22 9.04
N SER A 130 -40.25 -0.96 10.15
CA SER A 130 -41.50 -1.24 10.87
C SER A 130 -41.78 -0.20 11.96
N THR A 131 -43.06 0.09 12.20
CA THR A 131 -43.58 1.12 13.13
C THR A 131 -43.30 0.85 14.62
N ASN A 132 -42.45 -0.13 14.97
CA ASN A 132 -42.20 -0.57 16.35
C ASN A 132 -40.71 -0.80 16.65
N ALA A 133 -39.82 -0.06 15.98
CA ALA A 133 -38.38 -0.15 16.20
C ALA A 133 -38.01 0.34 17.62
N ARG A 134 -37.52 -0.56 18.48
CA ARG A 134 -36.74 -0.17 19.66
C ARG A 134 -35.47 0.50 19.17
N GLU A 135 -35.27 1.76 19.54
CA GLU A 135 -34.02 2.49 19.33
C GLU A 135 -32.89 1.77 20.07
N PHE A 136 -31.95 1.23 19.31
CA PHE A 136 -30.64 0.87 19.83
C PHE A 136 -29.72 2.07 19.64
N GLU A 137 -28.87 2.32 20.63
CA GLU A 137 -27.83 3.35 20.56
C GLU A 137 -26.91 3.12 19.35
N GLU A 138 -26.73 4.17 18.53
CA GLU A 138 -25.87 4.16 17.35
C GLU A 138 -24.41 3.90 17.75
N LEU A 139 -23.73 3.02 17.00
CA LEU A 139 -22.30 2.83 17.15
C LEU A 139 -21.54 4.07 16.66
N PRO A 140 -20.63 4.66 17.45
CA PRO A 140 -19.78 5.74 16.98
C PRO A 140 -18.90 5.27 15.81
N LYS A 141 -18.59 6.18 14.89
CA LYS A 141 -17.67 5.91 13.78
C LYS A 141 -16.30 5.52 14.35
N GLY A 142 -15.83 4.32 14.03
CA GLY A 142 -14.59 3.77 14.61
C GLY A 142 -14.79 2.88 15.84
N SER A 143 -15.99 2.33 16.04
CA SER A 143 -16.29 1.39 17.12
C SER A 143 -15.30 0.22 17.18
N THR A 144 -14.97 -0.21 18.40
CA THR A 144 -14.02 -1.31 18.60
C THR A 144 -14.59 -2.63 18.12
N PHE A 145 -13.71 -3.56 17.75
CA PHE A 145 -14.06 -4.91 17.31
C PHE A 145 -15.05 -5.62 18.26
N GLU A 146 -14.84 -5.47 19.57
CA GLU A 146 -15.72 -6.04 20.61
C GLU A 146 -17.11 -5.41 20.63
N GLN A 147 -17.22 -4.09 20.47
CA GLN A 147 -18.52 -3.40 20.44
C GLN A 147 -19.37 -3.86 19.25
N VAL A 148 -18.73 -4.00 18.09
CA VAL A 148 -19.35 -4.55 16.88
C VAL A 148 -19.84 -5.98 17.11
N LEU A 149 -18.97 -6.85 17.65
CA LEU A 149 -19.32 -8.25 17.91
C LEU A 149 -20.46 -8.38 18.94
N ASN A 150 -20.45 -7.55 19.98
CA ASN A 150 -21.51 -7.53 20.99
C ASN A 150 -22.86 -7.09 20.42
N LYS A 151 -22.89 -6.14 19.48
CA LYS A 151 -24.13 -5.79 18.76
C LYS A 151 -24.56 -6.91 17.82
N LEU A 152 -23.62 -7.55 17.13
CA LEU A 152 -23.91 -8.65 16.22
C LEU A 152 -24.58 -9.85 16.92
N THR A 153 -24.20 -10.15 18.17
CA THR A 153 -24.81 -11.25 18.96
C THR A 153 -26.21 -10.92 19.48
N GLN A 154 -26.60 -9.64 19.50
CA GLN A 154 -27.96 -9.20 19.87
C GLN A 154 -28.97 -9.41 18.73
N LEU A 155 -28.50 -9.63 17.50
CA LEU A 155 -29.36 -9.96 16.37
C LEU A 155 -30.08 -11.30 16.60
N THR A 156 -31.40 -11.28 16.45
CA THR A 156 -32.28 -12.44 16.64
C THR A 156 -33.35 -12.51 15.56
N GLY A 157 -33.97 -13.68 15.40
CA GLY A 157 -35.09 -13.91 14.49
C GLY A 157 -34.82 -13.43 13.05
N ALA A 158 -35.70 -12.58 12.53
CA ALA A 158 -35.62 -12.10 11.15
C ALA A 158 -34.38 -11.26 10.85
N LYS A 159 -33.86 -10.49 11.83
CA LYS A 159 -32.63 -9.68 11.64
C LYS A 159 -31.40 -10.57 11.49
N LEU A 160 -31.30 -11.62 12.31
CA LEU A 160 -30.27 -12.65 12.20
C LEU A 160 -30.33 -13.36 10.85
N ASP A 161 -31.52 -13.75 10.40
CA ASP A 161 -31.71 -14.41 9.10
C ASP A 161 -31.35 -13.49 7.92
N ASN A 162 -31.70 -12.20 8.00
CA ASN A 162 -31.35 -11.21 6.98
C ASN A 162 -29.83 -11.01 6.90
N ALA A 163 -29.15 -10.89 8.05
CA ALA A 163 -27.70 -10.73 8.10
C ALA A 163 -26.98 -11.95 7.50
N LEU A 164 -27.43 -13.17 7.81
CA LEU A 164 -26.87 -14.40 7.24
C LEU A 164 -27.09 -14.49 5.72
N LYS A 165 -28.28 -14.11 5.23
CA LYS A 165 -28.59 -14.07 3.80
C LYS A 165 -27.74 -13.05 3.04
N ASP A 166 -27.49 -11.88 3.63
CA ASP A 166 -26.59 -10.87 3.04
C ASP A 166 -25.15 -11.40 2.89
N LEU A 167 -24.71 -12.24 3.83
CA LEU A 167 -23.43 -12.95 3.77
C LEU A 167 -23.46 -14.18 2.83
N GLY A 168 -24.59 -14.48 2.17
CA GLY A 168 -24.74 -15.57 1.22
C GLY A 168 -25.01 -16.95 1.85
N ILE A 169 -25.49 -16.99 3.09
CA ILE A 169 -25.73 -18.23 3.84
C ILE A 169 -27.22 -18.58 3.81
N ASP A 170 -27.55 -19.84 3.50
CA ASP A 170 -28.91 -20.36 3.63
C ASP A 170 -29.22 -20.69 5.10
N VAL A 171 -30.34 -20.15 5.59
CA VAL A 171 -30.78 -20.20 6.99
C VAL A 171 -31.87 -21.22 7.26
N SER A 172 -32.41 -21.87 6.22
CA SER A 172 -33.63 -22.70 6.29
C SER A 172 -33.48 -23.97 7.15
N ALA A 173 -32.25 -24.50 7.28
CA ALA A 173 -31.95 -25.73 8.00
C ALA A 173 -31.05 -25.54 9.24
N LEU A 174 -30.80 -24.30 9.68
CA LEU A 174 -29.85 -24.00 10.75
C LEU A 174 -30.55 -23.79 12.09
N SER A 175 -29.99 -24.35 13.18
CA SER A 175 -30.38 -24.00 14.55
C SER A 175 -30.00 -22.54 14.86
N GLU A 176 -30.71 -21.90 15.80
CA GLU A 176 -30.42 -20.50 16.16
C GLU A 176 -28.99 -20.31 16.71
N GLU A 177 -28.49 -21.28 17.46
CA GLU A 177 -27.10 -21.30 17.93
C GLU A 177 -26.12 -21.35 16.76
N ARG A 178 -26.35 -22.24 15.79
CA ARG A 178 -25.50 -22.35 14.60
C ARG A 178 -25.54 -21.09 13.75
N LYS A 179 -26.72 -20.45 13.64
CA LYS A 179 -26.90 -19.16 12.97
C LYS A 179 -26.05 -18.07 13.61
N LYS A 180 -26.03 -17.96 14.94
CA LYS A 180 -25.21 -16.96 15.66
C LYS A 180 -23.72 -17.20 15.47
N THR A 181 -23.26 -18.45 15.55
CA THR A 181 -21.85 -18.80 15.31
C THR A 181 -21.42 -18.48 13.88
N LEU A 182 -22.20 -18.91 12.88
CA LEU A 182 -21.92 -18.65 11.47
C LEU A 182 -21.94 -17.15 11.15
N LEU A 183 -22.88 -16.41 11.74
CA LEU A 183 -22.92 -14.96 11.57
C LEU A 183 -21.62 -14.34 12.07
N LYS A 184 -21.13 -14.71 13.26
CA LYS A 184 -19.89 -14.19 13.83
C LYS A 184 -18.68 -14.49 12.92
N GLU A 185 -18.55 -15.75 12.50
CA GLU A 185 -17.46 -16.22 11.64
C GLU A 185 -17.43 -15.50 10.29
N GLU A 186 -18.54 -15.52 9.57
CA GLU A 186 -18.62 -14.98 8.21
C GLU A 186 -18.64 -13.45 8.20
N PHE A 187 -19.25 -12.81 9.20
CA PHE A 187 -19.20 -11.36 9.34
C PHE A 187 -17.77 -10.87 9.55
N VAL A 188 -17.01 -11.47 10.48
CA VAL A 188 -15.61 -11.10 10.73
C VAL A 188 -14.78 -11.34 9.49
N SER A 189 -14.88 -12.53 8.90
CA SER A 189 -14.14 -12.92 7.70
C SER A 189 -14.36 -11.93 6.55
N LYS A 190 -15.62 -11.76 6.11
CA LYS A 190 -15.94 -10.91 4.95
C LYS A 190 -15.65 -9.44 5.21
N THR A 191 -15.88 -8.95 6.43
CA THR A 191 -15.58 -7.54 6.77
C THR A 191 -14.07 -7.29 6.80
N MET A 192 -13.28 -8.23 7.31
CA MET A 192 -11.82 -8.15 7.25
C MET A 192 -11.30 -8.23 5.81
N THR A 193 -11.85 -9.12 4.98
CA THR A 193 -11.53 -9.19 3.54
C THR A 193 -11.80 -7.85 2.85
N SER A 194 -12.96 -7.23 3.11
CA SER A 194 -13.29 -5.89 2.57
C SER A 194 -12.34 -4.81 3.10
N ALA A 195 -11.96 -4.84 4.38
CA ALA A 195 -11.01 -3.91 4.95
C ALA A 195 -9.64 -4.03 4.27
N ILE A 196 -9.15 -5.25 4.03
CA ILE A 196 -7.91 -5.53 3.29
C ILE A 196 -7.99 -5.05 1.85
N GLY A 197 -9.08 -5.32 1.15
CA GLY A 197 -9.31 -4.78 -0.19
C GLY A 197 -9.28 -3.25 -0.20
N SER A 198 -9.73 -2.61 0.88
CA SER A 198 -9.69 -1.15 1.01
C SER A 198 -8.28 -0.57 1.20
N MET A 199 -7.22 -1.37 1.34
CA MET A 199 -5.82 -0.89 1.30
C MET A 199 -5.45 -0.29 -0.06
N SER A 200 -6.22 -0.62 -1.11
CA SER A 200 -6.09 0.03 -2.40
C SER A 200 -6.07 1.56 -2.24
N GLY A 201 -5.08 2.22 -2.85
CA GLY A 201 -4.91 3.68 -2.75
C GLY A 201 -4.32 4.19 -1.43
N LEU A 202 -3.86 3.34 -0.53
CA LEU A 202 -3.01 3.74 0.60
C LEU A 202 -1.60 4.02 0.08
N VAL A 203 -1.16 5.28 0.16
CA VAL A 203 0.08 5.75 -0.47
C VAL A 203 0.96 6.42 0.58
N PRO A 204 2.19 5.90 0.82
CA PRO A 204 3.19 6.59 1.64
C PRO A 204 3.58 7.93 1.02
N VAL A 205 3.56 8.99 1.82
CA VAL A 205 3.93 10.34 1.41
C VAL A 205 5.25 10.77 2.01
N GLN A 206 5.55 10.34 3.24
CA GLN A 206 6.83 10.64 3.88
C GLN A 206 7.34 9.46 4.70
N THR A 207 8.67 9.33 4.73
CA THR A 207 9.40 8.48 5.67
C THR A 207 10.49 9.31 6.33
N ILE A 208 10.83 8.94 7.56
CA ILE A 208 11.94 9.54 8.29
C ILE A 208 12.66 8.47 9.10
N ILE A 209 13.96 8.69 9.31
CA ILE A 209 14.74 8.01 10.34
C ILE A 209 15.12 9.07 11.37
N THR A 210 14.82 8.80 12.64
CA THR A 210 15.20 9.67 13.76
C THR A 210 16.07 8.90 14.73
N GLN A 211 16.90 9.59 15.50
CA GLN A 211 17.68 8.99 16.57
C GLN A 211 17.31 9.62 17.90
N ARG A 212 17.04 8.79 18.90
CA ARG A 212 16.75 9.23 20.27
C ARG A 212 17.51 8.34 21.24
N ARG A 213 18.42 8.95 22.03
CA ARG A 213 19.21 8.24 23.07
C ARG A 213 19.99 7.03 22.54
N GLY A 214 20.50 7.10 21.31
CA GLY A 214 21.27 6.01 20.68
C GLY A 214 20.42 4.94 19.98
N GLU A 215 19.09 5.00 20.12
CA GLU A 215 18.16 4.15 19.37
C GLU A 215 17.69 4.88 18.12
N TYR A 216 17.59 4.16 17.01
CA TYR A 216 17.04 4.68 15.76
C TYR A 216 15.58 4.25 15.63
N ASP A 217 14.73 5.15 15.20
CA ASP A 217 13.31 4.92 14.96
C ASP A 217 12.98 5.29 13.51
N VAL A 218 12.19 4.45 12.83
CA VAL A 218 11.66 4.70 11.49
C VAL A 218 10.20 5.09 11.58
N GLY A 219 9.84 6.19 10.92
CA GLY A 219 8.48 6.70 10.79
C GLY A 219 7.99 6.67 9.35
N VAL A 220 6.70 6.41 9.17
CA VAL A 220 6.02 6.45 7.88
C VAL A 220 4.70 7.20 8.04
N ILE A 221 4.40 8.08 7.08
CA ILE A 221 3.10 8.74 6.93
C ILE A 221 2.52 8.31 5.59
N ALA A 222 1.25 7.90 5.57
CA ALA A 222 0.53 7.57 4.35
C ALA A 222 -0.83 8.27 4.29
N ILE A 223 -1.32 8.45 3.08
CA ILE A 223 -2.62 9.02 2.77
C ILE A 223 -3.48 8.01 2.02
N VAL A 224 -4.80 8.06 2.26
CA VAL A 224 -5.81 7.41 1.42
C VAL A 224 -6.93 8.38 1.10
N SER A 225 -7.42 8.33 -0.14
CA SER A 225 -8.55 9.12 -0.62
C SER A 225 -9.20 8.44 -1.82
N ASN A 226 -10.37 8.93 -2.24
CA ASN A 226 -10.99 8.47 -3.48
C ASN A 226 -10.10 8.74 -4.72
N LYS A 227 -9.29 9.81 -4.69
CA LYS A 227 -8.35 10.17 -5.76
C LYS A 227 -7.19 9.18 -5.82
N THR A 228 -6.57 8.85 -4.69
CA THR A 228 -5.47 7.87 -4.66
C THR A 228 -5.94 6.46 -5.00
N ARG A 229 -7.17 6.08 -4.60
CA ARG A 229 -7.83 4.82 -5.02
C ARG A 229 -8.03 4.76 -6.53
N GLN A 230 -8.61 5.81 -7.11
CA GLN A 230 -8.85 5.87 -8.56
C GLN A 230 -7.54 5.79 -9.33
N LEU A 231 -6.52 6.52 -8.88
CA LEU A 231 -5.20 6.47 -9.47
C LEU A 231 -4.59 5.08 -9.42
N ALA A 232 -4.59 4.47 -8.25
CA ALA A 232 -3.98 3.16 -8.06
C ALA A 232 -4.72 2.09 -8.88
N LYS A 233 -6.04 2.22 -9.04
CA LYS A 233 -6.85 1.41 -9.97
C LYS A 233 -6.47 1.64 -11.44
N ASP A 234 -6.28 2.88 -11.87
CA ASP A 234 -5.87 3.17 -13.25
C ASP A 234 -4.48 2.60 -13.56
N MET A 235 -3.52 2.74 -12.64
CA MET A 235 -2.19 2.18 -12.77
C MET A 235 -2.22 0.65 -12.82
N ALA A 236 -2.97 0.02 -11.92
CA ALA A 236 -3.23 -1.42 -11.92
C ALA A 236 -3.81 -1.90 -13.26
N LEU A 237 -4.79 -1.16 -13.80
CA LEU A 237 -5.42 -1.48 -15.07
C LEU A 237 -4.62 -1.04 -16.30
N SER A 238 -3.44 -0.44 -16.11
CA SER A 238 -2.64 0.14 -17.19
C SER A 238 -3.49 1.10 -18.04
N ARG A 239 -4.13 2.07 -17.39
CA ARG A 239 -4.96 3.11 -18.01
C ARG A 239 -4.43 4.48 -17.65
N GLN A 240 -4.65 5.43 -18.55
CA GLN A 240 -4.35 6.83 -18.29
C GLN A 240 -5.40 7.41 -17.33
N SER A 241 -4.94 8.08 -16.29
CA SER A 241 -5.81 8.78 -15.32
C SER A 241 -6.28 10.13 -15.83
N ALA A 242 -7.48 10.53 -15.42
CA ALA A 242 -8.05 11.85 -15.73
C ALA A 242 -7.45 12.94 -14.83
N ILE A 243 -6.35 13.54 -15.27
CA ILE A 243 -5.60 14.55 -14.52
C ILE A 243 -5.59 15.87 -15.29
N LYS A 244 -5.85 16.98 -14.58
CA LYS A 244 -5.73 18.35 -15.09
C LYS A 244 -4.68 19.11 -14.28
N GLY A 245 -3.48 19.18 -14.82
CA GLY A 245 -2.38 19.93 -14.26
C GLY A 245 -1.04 19.31 -14.61
N LYS A 246 0.04 19.87 -14.09
CA LYS A 246 1.42 19.45 -14.35
C LYS A 246 2.24 19.53 -13.06
N GLY A 247 3.15 18.60 -12.88
CA GLY A 247 4.21 18.67 -11.87
C GLY A 247 5.51 19.22 -12.44
N LYS A 248 6.61 18.90 -11.79
CA LYS A 248 7.99 19.16 -12.25
C LYS A 248 8.65 17.86 -12.73
N PHE A 249 9.87 17.96 -13.27
CA PHE A 249 10.58 16.77 -13.74
C PHE A 249 10.80 15.80 -12.57
N VAL A 250 10.65 14.50 -12.83
CA VAL A 250 10.69 13.46 -11.78
C VAL A 250 12.01 13.49 -10.98
N SER A 251 13.13 13.81 -11.62
CA SER A 251 14.44 13.94 -10.98
C SER A 251 14.51 15.08 -9.96
N GLU A 252 13.66 16.09 -10.08
CA GLU A 252 13.67 17.25 -9.18
C GLU A 252 13.05 16.96 -7.81
N TYR A 253 12.29 15.87 -7.66
CA TYR A 253 11.76 15.40 -6.38
C TYR A 253 12.78 14.61 -5.56
N LEU A 254 13.91 14.23 -6.15
CA LEU A 254 14.92 13.45 -5.46
C LEU A 254 15.77 14.34 -4.52
N PRO A 255 16.30 13.77 -3.43
CA PRO A 255 17.31 14.44 -2.61
C PRO A 255 18.46 14.96 -3.49
N LYS A 256 18.94 16.16 -3.16
CA LYS A 256 20.03 16.81 -3.91
C LYS A 256 21.39 16.19 -3.63
N GLU A 257 21.57 15.64 -2.44
CA GLU A 257 22.80 15.00 -1.98
C GLU A 257 22.56 13.53 -1.67
N ASP A 258 23.57 12.68 -1.88
CA ASP A 258 23.46 11.23 -1.67
C ASP A 258 23.12 10.88 -0.20
N LYS A 259 23.58 11.69 0.76
CA LYS A 259 23.22 11.56 2.19
C LYS A 259 21.71 11.66 2.42
N GLY A 260 21.00 12.49 1.65
CA GLY A 260 19.55 12.66 1.80
C GLY A 260 18.75 11.40 1.44
N PHE A 261 19.30 10.51 0.61
CA PHE A 261 18.65 9.24 0.28
C PHE A 261 18.64 8.24 1.43
N LEU A 262 19.46 8.44 2.47
CA LEU A 262 19.44 7.58 3.65
C LEU A 262 18.08 7.55 4.34
N ASN A 263 17.25 8.58 4.20
CA ASN A 263 15.92 8.66 4.84
C ASN A 263 14.77 8.21 3.95
N GLU A 264 15.04 7.91 2.68
CA GLU A 264 14.00 7.64 1.70
C GLU A 264 13.81 6.13 1.52
N TYR A 265 12.68 5.62 1.99
CA TYR A 265 12.30 4.22 1.88
C TYR A 265 10.93 4.07 1.22
N GLY A 266 10.78 2.96 0.49
CA GLY A 266 9.49 2.57 -0.07
C GLY A 266 9.10 3.41 -1.27
N ILE A 267 7.78 3.51 -1.50
CA ILE A 267 7.26 4.25 -2.64
C ILE A 267 6.88 5.69 -2.29
N ARG A 268 6.84 6.54 -3.31
CA ARG A 268 6.17 7.84 -3.31
C ARG A 268 5.34 7.98 -4.57
N LEU A 269 4.22 8.66 -4.44
CA LEU A 269 3.45 9.12 -5.58
C LEU A 269 3.79 10.58 -5.85
N VAL A 270 4.21 10.86 -7.08
CA VAL A 270 4.41 12.22 -7.60
C VAL A 270 3.74 12.35 -8.97
N TYR A 271 3.63 13.58 -9.46
CA TYR A 271 3.21 13.88 -10.84
C TYR A 271 4.37 14.51 -11.60
N ASP A 272 4.60 14.08 -12.83
CA ASP A 272 5.65 14.61 -13.70
C ASP A 272 5.23 15.90 -14.42
N GLU A 273 6.12 16.44 -15.26
CA GLU A 273 5.90 17.67 -16.03
C GLU A 273 4.74 17.62 -17.03
N LYS A 274 4.23 16.41 -17.34
CA LYS A 274 3.06 16.20 -18.19
C LYS A 274 1.78 16.02 -17.37
N GLY A 275 1.89 15.99 -16.05
CA GLY A 275 0.79 15.66 -15.14
C GLY A 275 0.54 14.16 -15.05
N ALA A 276 1.43 13.31 -15.57
CA ALA A 276 1.27 11.87 -15.44
C ALA A 276 1.70 11.42 -14.04
N PRO A 277 0.98 10.45 -13.44
CA PRO A 277 1.32 9.92 -12.14
C PRO A 277 2.52 8.99 -12.25
N VAL A 278 3.48 9.18 -11.36
CA VAL A 278 4.72 8.40 -11.30
C VAL A 278 4.87 7.84 -9.88
N ILE A 279 5.08 6.53 -9.80
CA ILE A 279 5.51 5.89 -8.56
C ILE A 279 7.03 5.88 -8.56
N LEU A 280 7.62 6.64 -7.64
CA LEU A 280 9.02 6.53 -7.27
C LEU A 280 9.15 5.43 -6.22
N SER A 281 10.22 4.65 -6.27
CA SER A 281 10.50 3.60 -5.29
C SER A 281 11.97 3.60 -4.92
N TYR A 282 12.22 3.77 -3.62
CA TYR A 282 13.54 3.83 -3.03
C TYR A 282 13.88 2.48 -2.43
N GLY A 283 14.94 1.88 -2.94
CA GLY A 283 15.51 0.65 -2.42
C GLY A 283 16.91 0.91 -1.90
N ASN A 284 17.14 0.52 -0.66
CA ASN A 284 18.37 0.82 0.07
C ASN A 284 18.90 -0.48 0.68
N TRP A 285 20.22 -0.63 0.66
CA TRP A 285 20.91 -1.71 1.37
C TRP A 285 22.28 -1.22 1.83
N GLY A 286 23.00 -2.07 2.56
CA GLY A 286 24.37 -1.76 2.93
C GLY A 286 25.24 -2.99 3.11
N TYR A 287 26.53 -2.73 3.13
CA TYR A 287 27.58 -3.71 3.37
C TYR A 287 28.73 -3.07 4.14
N VAL A 288 29.58 -3.91 4.74
CA VAL A 288 30.81 -3.44 5.39
C VAL A 288 31.99 -3.75 4.48
N ASN A 289 32.80 -2.73 4.22
CA ASN A 289 34.01 -2.88 3.43
C ASN A 289 35.06 -3.70 4.19
N ASP A 290 35.55 -4.77 3.57
CA ASP A 290 36.67 -5.57 4.06
C ASP A 290 37.96 -5.16 3.33
N ALA A 291 38.72 -4.24 3.94
CA ALA A 291 39.96 -3.72 3.35
C ALA A 291 41.02 -4.81 3.09
N SER A 292 40.92 -5.96 3.77
CA SER A 292 41.83 -7.10 3.59
C SER A 292 41.45 -8.00 2.41
N ASN A 293 40.23 -7.84 1.86
CA ASN A 293 39.70 -8.73 0.83
C ASN A 293 38.78 -7.97 -0.16
N THR A 294 39.41 -7.23 -1.08
CA THR A 294 38.70 -6.48 -2.13
C THR A 294 37.73 -7.34 -2.95
N LYS A 295 38.09 -8.60 -3.24
CA LYS A 295 37.21 -9.50 -4.00
C LYS A 295 35.91 -9.78 -3.25
N LYS A 296 35.98 -9.99 -1.94
CA LYS A 296 34.81 -10.19 -1.08
C LYS A 296 33.99 -8.91 -0.98
N THR A 297 34.63 -7.75 -0.81
CA THR A 297 33.94 -6.44 -0.81
C THR A 297 33.15 -6.22 -2.09
N ASN A 298 33.74 -6.43 -3.27
CA ASN A 298 33.03 -6.25 -4.54
C ASN A 298 31.80 -7.17 -4.65
N ILE A 299 31.90 -8.42 -4.20
CA ILE A 299 30.76 -9.36 -4.18
C ILE A 299 29.66 -8.87 -3.23
N LEU A 300 30.02 -8.32 -2.07
CA LEU A 300 29.06 -7.78 -1.11
C LEU A 300 28.37 -6.52 -1.65
N GLU A 301 29.13 -5.65 -2.31
CA GLU A 301 28.61 -4.45 -2.97
C GLU A 301 27.63 -4.79 -4.09
N ASP A 302 27.99 -5.73 -4.98
CA ASP A 302 27.11 -6.17 -6.08
C ASP A 302 25.80 -6.76 -5.54
N ARG A 303 25.90 -7.63 -4.51
CA ARG A 303 24.72 -8.18 -3.83
C ARG A 303 23.87 -7.09 -3.19
N ALA A 304 24.49 -6.11 -2.54
CA ALA A 304 23.78 -5.00 -1.90
C ALA A 304 23.01 -4.17 -2.95
N LYS A 305 23.62 -3.88 -4.10
CA LYS A 305 22.96 -3.18 -5.22
C LYS A 305 21.80 -3.99 -5.80
N ASP A 306 21.98 -5.29 -5.99
CA ASP A 306 20.93 -6.18 -6.49
C ASP A 306 19.76 -6.30 -5.49
N THR A 307 20.07 -6.38 -4.18
CA THR A 307 19.05 -6.37 -3.12
C THR A 307 18.28 -5.06 -3.09
N ALA A 308 18.98 -3.91 -3.11
CA ALA A 308 18.35 -2.59 -3.17
C ALA A 308 17.40 -2.48 -4.37
N MET A 309 17.83 -2.92 -5.56
CA MET A 309 16.99 -2.94 -6.76
C MET A 309 15.79 -3.87 -6.62
N THR A 310 15.99 -5.07 -6.10
CA THR A 310 14.91 -6.04 -5.85
C THR A 310 13.87 -5.47 -4.88
N MET A 311 14.29 -4.76 -3.84
CA MET A 311 13.39 -4.14 -2.87
C MET A 311 12.57 -2.99 -3.47
N ALA A 312 13.21 -2.13 -4.25
CA ALA A 312 12.51 -1.05 -4.93
C ALA A 312 11.48 -1.58 -5.94
N ASP A 313 11.84 -2.60 -6.73
CA ASP A 313 10.92 -3.25 -7.66
C ASP A 313 9.78 -3.94 -6.91
N ALA A 314 10.07 -4.67 -5.82
CA ALA A 314 9.07 -5.33 -5.00
C ALA A 314 8.05 -4.35 -4.39
N ALA A 315 8.47 -3.16 -3.97
CA ALA A 315 7.57 -2.16 -3.40
C ALA A 315 6.59 -1.58 -4.44
N ILE A 316 7.05 -1.34 -5.69
CA ILE A 316 6.16 -0.96 -6.81
C ILE A 316 5.18 -2.10 -7.11
N ILE A 317 5.69 -3.33 -7.14
CA ILE A 317 4.90 -4.52 -7.44
C ILE A 317 3.82 -4.72 -6.38
N GLU A 318 4.16 -4.62 -5.11
CA GLU A 318 3.23 -4.73 -3.98
C GLU A 318 2.14 -3.67 -4.11
N PHE A 319 2.50 -2.41 -4.36
CA PHE A 319 1.54 -1.34 -4.57
C PHE A 319 0.58 -1.67 -5.72
N ILE A 320 1.08 -1.95 -6.93
CA ILE A 320 0.23 -2.19 -8.09
C ILE A 320 -0.69 -3.40 -7.87
N ASN A 321 -0.20 -4.50 -7.28
CA ASN A 321 -0.97 -5.73 -7.14
C ASN A 321 -1.98 -5.70 -6.00
N THR A 322 -1.69 -5.01 -4.90
CA THR A 322 -2.68 -4.72 -3.85
C THR A 322 -3.89 -3.96 -4.41
N ASN A 323 -3.72 -3.27 -5.54
CA ASN A 323 -4.82 -2.60 -6.25
C ASN A 323 -5.50 -3.49 -7.33
N LEU A 324 -4.80 -4.51 -7.86
CA LEU A 324 -5.37 -5.48 -8.80
C LEU A 324 -6.25 -6.54 -8.12
N SER A 325 -5.97 -6.89 -6.86
CA SER A 325 -6.75 -7.85 -6.06
C SER A 325 -8.24 -7.49 -5.96
N LEU A 326 -8.59 -6.21 -6.11
CA LEU A 326 -9.97 -5.72 -6.21
C LEU A 326 -10.72 -6.17 -7.48
N LYS A 327 -10.01 -6.52 -8.57
CA LYS A 327 -10.61 -6.91 -9.85
C LYS A 327 -11.05 -8.38 -9.84
N ASP A 328 -10.26 -9.21 -9.18
CA ASP A 328 -10.51 -10.65 -9.04
C ASP A 328 -11.06 -10.93 -7.62
N GLU A 329 -12.02 -10.11 -7.18
CA GLU A 329 -12.60 -10.13 -5.83
C GLU A 329 -13.10 -11.53 -5.43
N LYS A 330 -13.50 -12.35 -6.43
CA LYS A 330 -13.82 -13.75 -6.21
C LYS A 330 -12.58 -14.60 -5.90
N THR A 331 -11.62 -14.72 -6.81
CA THR A 331 -10.46 -15.62 -6.63
C THR A 331 -9.49 -15.13 -5.55
N THR A 332 -9.27 -13.82 -5.47
CA THR A 332 -8.35 -13.21 -4.50
C THR A 332 -9.03 -13.05 -3.14
N GLY A 333 -10.31 -12.67 -3.12
CA GLY A 333 -11.12 -12.63 -1.90
C GLY A 333 -11.23 -13.99 -1.24
N ASP A 334 -11.48 -15.07 -2.00
CA ASP A 334 -11.51 -16.44 -1.47
C ASP A 334 -10.16 -16.81 -0.81
N SER A 335 -9.03 -16.41 -1.41
CA SER A 335 -7.70 -16.69 -0.86
C SER A 335 -7.40 -15.89 0.42
N TYR A 336 -7.87 -14.64 0.51
CA TYR A 336 -7.72 -13.82 1.71
C TYR A 336 -8.64 -14.32 2.82
N GLU A 337 -9.87 -14.67 2.47
CA GLU A 337 -10.86 -15.27 3.37
C GLU A 337 -10.33 -16.56 4.00
N GLU A 338 -9.64 -17.43 3.25
CA GLU A 338 -8.96 -18.61 3.78
C GLU A 338 -7.86 -18.23 4.80
N ILE A 339 -6.97 -17.29 4.45
CA ILE A 339 -5.91 -16.80 5.33
C ILE A 339 -6.49 -16.22 6.63
N ILE A 340 -7.57 -15.45 6.52
CA ILE A 340 -8.26 -14.83 7.66
C ILE A 340 -8.88 -15.90 8.56
N LYS A 341 -9.65 -16.84 7.99
CA LYS A 341 -10.29 -17.93 8.74
C LYS A 341 -9.27 -18.81 9.47
N GLN A 342 -8.11 -19.05 8.88
CA GLN A 342 -7.02 -19.80 9.53
C GLN A 342 -6.29 -19.00 10.63
N SER A 343 -6.37 -17.66 10.60
CA SER A 343 -5.59 -16.79 11.48
C SER A 343 -6.40 -16.17 12.61
N ILE A 344 -7.73 -16.17 12.53
CA ILE A 344 -8.60 -15.65 13.59
C ILE A 344 -9.15 -16.80 14.43
N ASN A 345 -8.80 -16.82 15.72
CA ASN A 345 -9.57 -17.55 16.72
C ASN A 345 -10.61 -16.60 17.34
N ILE A 346 -11.89 -16.86 17.08
CA ILE A 346 -12.99 -15.95 17.41
C ILE A 346 -13.42 -16.05 18.89
N ASN A 347 -12.89 -17.03 19.62
CA ASN A 347 -13.36 -17.39 20.97
C ASN A 347 -12.47 -16.92 22.11
N ASP A 348 -11.23 -16.50 21.85
CA ASP A 348 -10.30 -16.06 22.89
C ASP A 348 -9.37 -15.00 22.32
N GLY A 349 -9.43 -13.80 22.89
CA GLY A 349 -8.29 -12.90 22.79
C GLY A 349 -8.53 -11.49 23.30
N SER A 350 -7.57 -11.02 24.08
CA SER A 350 -7.43 -9.62 24.47
C SER A 350 -7.25 -8.71 23.24
N THR A 351 -7.45 -7.40 23.38
CA THR A 351 -7.23 -6.41 22.29
C THR A 351 -5.83 -6.53 21.67
N GLN A 352 -4.82 -6.93 22.45
CA GLN A 352 -3.43 -7.10 21.99
C GLN A 352 -3.27 -8.32 21.08
N GLU A 353 -3.93 -9.44 21.39
CA GLU A 353 -3.94 -10.63 20.55
C GLU A 353 -4.68 -10.37 19.22
N GLN A 354 -5.75 -9.57 19.26
CA GLN A 354 -6.47 -9.14 18.05
C GLN A 354 -5.56 -8.31 17.13
N MET A 355 -4.76 -7.38 17.68
CA MET A 355 -3.79 -6.59 16.88
C MET A 355 -2.69 -7.46 16.27
N GLN A 356 -2.20 -8.45 17.00
CA GLN A 356 -1.23 -9.41 16.46
C GLN A 356 -1.83 -10.27 15.36
N ASN A 357 -3.09 -10.71 15.50
CA ASN A 357 -3.79 -11.47 14.48
C ASN A 357 -3.96 -10.66 13.18
N ILE A 358 -4.37 -9.39 13.27
CA ILE A 358 -4.48 -8.49 12.10
C ILE A 358 -3.11 -8.33 11.43
N THR A 359 -2.07 -8.07 12.22
CA THR A 359 -0.69 -7.92 11.72
C THR A 359 -0.23 -9.18 10.97
N ASN A 360 -0.48 -10.36 11.53
CA ASN A 360 -0.14 -11.65 10.92
C ASN A 360 -0.93 -11.91 9.62
N ILE A 361 -2.22 -11.52 9.59
CA ILE A 361 -3.05 -11.62 8.38
C ILE A 361 -2.47 -10.74 7.27
N ILE A 362 -2.15 -9.48 7.58
CA ILE A 362 -1.59 -8.53 6.62
C ILE A 362 -0.25 -9.05 6.09
N ASP A 363 0.63 -9.57 6.94
CA ASP A 363 1.92 -10.11 6.51
C ASP A 363 1.78 -11.32 5.58
N LYS A 364 0.86 -12.25 5.89
CA LYS A 364 0.54 -13.39 5.01
C LYS A 364 -0.05 -12.94 3.67
N VAL A 365 -0.95 -11.94 3.69
CA VAL A 365 -1.53 -11.35 2.47
C VAL A 365 -0.46 -10.68 1.62
N ASN A 366 0.40 -9.85 2.21
CA ASN A 366 1.49 -9.18 1.51
C ASN A 366 2.48 -10.21 0.92
N SER A 367 2.79 -11.28 1.65
CA SER A 367 3.61 -12.39 1.17
C SER A 367 2.96 -13.11 -0.03
N LYS A 368 1.64 -13.33 0.02
CA LYS A 368 0.88 -13.90 -1.11
C LYS A 368 0.91 -12.97 -2.33
N VAL A 369 0.75 -11.66 -2.13
CA VAL A 369 0.84 -10.65 -3.19
C VAL A 369 2.24 -10.64 -3.83
N LYS A 370 3.30 -10.68 -3.03
CA LYS A 370 4.69 -10.72 -3.53
C LYS A 370 4.95 -11.97 -4.38
N THR A 371 4.47 -13.14 -3.93
CA THR A 371 4.69 -14.42 -4.62
C THR A 371 3.88 -14.57 -5.92
N SER A 372 2.67 -14.01 -6.00
CA SER A 372 1.83 -14.10 -7.20
C SER A 372 2.27 -13.17 -8.34
N SER A 373 3.16 -12.22 -8.05
CA SER A 373 3.40 -11.05 -8.89
C SER A 373 4.74 -11.03 -9.63
N SER A 374 5.63 -11.99 -9.34
CA SER A 374 7.01 -12.07 -9.86
C SER A 374 7.14 -12.16 -11.39
N GLY A 375 6.04 -12.23 -12.15
CA GLY A 375 6.05 -12.37 -13.61
C GLY A 375 5.32 -11.30 -14.43
N LYS A 376 4.65 -10.29 -13.82
CA LYS A 376 3.65 -9.48 -14.56
C LYS A 376 3.92 -7.99 -14.72
N ILE A 377 4.76 -7.36 -13.90
CA ILE A 377 4.94 -5.90 -13.95
C ILE A 377 6.14 -5.54 -14.83
N ARG A 378 5.84 -4.80 -15.90
CA ARG A 378 6.77 -4.33 -16.93
C ARG A 378 6.87 -2.80 -16.85
N GLY A 379 7.91 -2.23 -17.44
CA GLY A 379 8.06 -0.76 -17.52
C GLY A 379 8.62 -0.09 -16.26
N ILE A 380 9.13 -0.85 -15.28
CA ILE A 380 9.92 -0.26 -14.19
C ILE A 380 11.32 0.10 -14.72
N ARG A 381 11.74 1.35 -14.51
CA ARG A 381 13.03 1.88 -14.98
C ARG A 381 13.87 2.40 -13.81
N THR A 382 15.19 2.44 -13.99
CA THR A 382 16.11 3.08 -13.03
C THR A 382 16.15 4.58 -13.33
N LEU A 383 15.91 5.39 -12.30
CA LEU A 383 16.07 6.84 -12.35
C LEU A 383 17.44 7.27 -11.84
N LYS A 384 17.87 6.74 -10.68
CA LYS A 384 19.17 7.06 -10.06
C LYS A 384 19.73 5.84 -9.33
N LYS A 385 21.06 5.71 -9.34
CA LYS A 385 21.81 4.87 -8.41
C LYS A 385 22.65 5.80 -7.54
N TRP A 386 22.85 5.44 -6.29
CA TRP A 386 23.62 6.23 -5.34
C TRP A 386 24.38 5.32 -4.38
N ASN A 387 25.40 5.87 -3.76
CA ASN A 387 26.18 5.22 -2.71
C ASN A 387 26.62 6.27 -1.69
N TYR A 388 26.74 5.88 -0.43
CA TYR A 388 27.14 6.77 0.65
C TYR A 388 27.84 5.98 1.75
N THR A 389 29.02 6.43 2.16
CA THR A 389 29.74 5.85 3.31
C THR A 389 29.37 6.65 4.56
N SER A 390 28.78 6.02 5.56
CA SER A 390 28.51 6.66 6.85
C SER A 390 29.77 6.74 7.72
N GLU A 391 29.75 7.61 8.73
CA GLU A 391 30.91 7.91 9.59
C GLU A 391 31.46 6.68 10.34
N ASN A 392 30.61 5.68 10.57
CA ASN A 392 30.93 4.38 11.16
C ASN A 392 31.56 3.37 10.18
N GLY A 393 31.77 3.74 8.91
CA GLY A 393 32.37 2.88 7.89
C GLY A 393 31.41 1.87 7.23
N VAL A 394 30.11 1.96 7.48
CA VAL A 394 29.09 1.20 6.73
C VAL A 394 28.89 1.86 5.36
N GLU A 395 28.93 1.04 4.31
CA GLU A 395 28.67 1.49 2.94
C GLU A 395 27.19 1.28 2.63
N HIS A 396 26.49 2.36 2.32
CA HIS A 396 25.12 2.34 1.86
C HIS A 396 25.09 2.41 0.34
N VAL A 397 24.25 1.58 -0.28
CA VAL A 397 23.95 1.65 -1.71
C VAL A 397 22.45 1.67 -1.90
N GLY A 398 22.01 2.41 -2.90
CA GLY A 398 20.61 2.44 -3.22
C GLY A 398 20.31 2.77 -4.66
N VAL A 399 19.03 2.63 -4.97
CA VAL A 399 18.50 2.87 -6.29
C VAL A 399 17.12 3.48 -6.18
N VAL A 400 16.86 4.44 -7.04
CA VAL A 400 15.52 4.97 -7.29
C VAL A 400 15.00 4.33 -8.56
N ARG A 401 13.95 3.55 -8.40
CA ARG A 401 13.18 2.94 -9.49
C ARG A 401 11.91 3.74 -9.70
N PHE A 402 11.39 3.77 -10.92
CA PHE A 402 10.13 4.45 -11.18
C PHE A 402 9.26 3.71 -12.18
N TYR A 403 7.95 3.86 -12.00
CA TYR A 403 6.92 3.29 -12.85
C TYR A 403 5.88 4.37 -13.21
N SER A 404 5.50 4.40 -14.48
CA SER A 404 4.46 5.26 -15.03
C SER A 404 3.77 4.54 -16.19
N TYR A 405 2.56 4.99 -16.54
CA TYR A 405 1.83 4.47 -17.70
C TYR A 405 2.65 4.63 -18.99
N ASP A 406 3.24 5.80 -19.21
CA ASP A 406 4.07 6.09 -20.38
C ASP A 406 5.27 5.14 -20.50
N ASN A 407 5.94 4.82 -19.38
CA ASN A 407 7.04 3.86 -19.40
C ASN A 407 6.59 2.46 -19.84
N LEU A 408 5.41 2.03 -19.39
CA LEU A 408 4.83 0.76 -19.77
C LEU A 408 4.40 0.76 -21.24
N ALA A 409 3.74 1.82 -21.71
CA ALA A 409 3.34 1.99 -23.10
C ALA A 409 4.57 1.94 -24.03
N ASN A 410 5.60 2.75 -23.75
CA ASN A 410 6.86 2.75 -24.49
C ASN A 410 7.53 1.38 -24.49
N PHE A 411 7.56 0.69 -23.34
CA PHE A 411 8.13 -0.66 -23.25
C PHE A 411 7.38 -1.65 -24.15
N ASN A 412 6.05 -1.63 -24.14
CA ASN A 412 5.24 -2.51 -24.99
C ASN A 412 5.43 -2.22 -26.48
N GLU A 413 5.53 -0.94 -26.87
CA GLU A 413 5.82 -0.56 -28.25
C GLU A 413 7.19 -1.09 -28.72
N THR A 414 8.24 -0.92 -27.91
CA THR A 414 9.59 -1.41 -28.26
C THR A 414 9.67 -2.93 -28.38
N LEU A 415 8.88 -3.68 -27.61
CA LEU A 415 8.81 -5.14 -27.73
C LEU A 415 8.06 -5.57 -28.99
N ASN A 416 7.00 -4.85 -29.37
CA ASN A 416 6.21 -5.17 -30.54
C ASN A 416 6.93 -4.82 -31.86
N GLN A 417 7.82 -3.83 -31.85
CA GLN A 417 8.62 -3.45 -33.02
C GLN A 417 9.78 -4.41 -33.32
N LYS A 418 10.22 -5.24 -32.36
CA LYS A 418 11.38 -6.15 -32.51
C LYS A 418 11.10 -7.51 -33.16
N SER A 419 10.05 -7.63 -33.97
CA SER A 419 9.79 -8.87 -34.76
C SER A 419 10.56 -8.94 -36.09
N ASN A 420 11.38 -7.95 -36.46
CA ASN A 420 12.18 -7.97 -37.69
C ASN A 420 13.54 -7.27 -37.49
N THR A 421 14.58 -7.97 -37.01
CA THR A 421 15.95 -7.81 -37.53
C THR A 421 16.91 -8.90 -37.06
N ASN A 422 17.85 -9.21 -37.95
CA ASN A 422 18.70 -10.39 -38.01
C ASN A 422 19.78 -10.51 -36.92
N LYS A 423 20.17 -11.79 -36.71
CA LYS A 423 21.35 -12.25 -35.95
C LYS A 423 22.65 -11.75 -36.57
N ASP A 424 23.64 -11.44 -35.73
CA ASP A 424 25.02 -11.80 -36.04
C ASP A 424 25.93 -12.03 -34.83
N ASN A 425 27.04 -12.71 -35.10
CA ASN A 425 27.78 -13.62 -34.21
C ASN A 425 28.89 -13.04 -33.30
N ASN A 426 29.13 -13.83 -32.23
CA ASN A 426 30.20 -13.87 -31.20
C ASN A 426 31.63 -13.35 -31.51
N LYS A 427 32.29 -12.81 -30.47
CA LYS A 427 33.69 -13.16 -30.10
C LYS A 427 34.05 -12.86 -28.63
N LYS A 428 34.95 -13.68 -28.07
CA LYS A 428 35.36 -13.79 -26.64
C LYS A 428 36.31 -12.68 -26.15
N SER A 429 36.31 -12.49 -24.83
CA SER A 429 36.89 -11.39 -24.05
C SER A 429 38.38 -11.52 -23.68
N SER A 430 39.02 -10.36 -23.47
CA SER A 430 40.13 -10.18 -22.51
C SER A 430 40.02 -8.79 -21.87
N ASN A 431 40.34 -8.71 -20.57
CA ASN A 431 40.16 -7.52 -19.72
C ASN A 431 41.07 -6.36 -20.13
N ILE A 432 40.47 -5.28 -20.66
CA ILE A 432 41.04 -3.93 -20.71
C ILE A 432 39.86 -2.96 -20.58
N GLN A 433 39.91 -2.03 -19.63
CA GLN A 433 38.94 -0.92 -19.60
C GLN A 433 39.16 -0.07 -20.86
N ARG A 434 38.32 -0.30 -21.88
CA ARG A 434 38.26 0.49 -23.12
C ARG A 434 36.83 1.00 -23.24
N SER A 435 36.66 2.30 -23.40
CA SER A 435 35.40 2.84 -23.91
C SER A 435 35.20 2.33 -25.33
N SER A 436 33.99 1.84 -25.65
CA SER A 436 33.62 1.52 -27.02
C SER A 436 33.75 2.78 -27.88
N ASN A 437 34.34 2.67 -29.07
CA ASN A 437 34.21 3.74 -30.05
C ASN A 437 32.72 3.91 -30.37
N VAL A 438 32.25 5.15 -30.38
CA VAL A 438 30.88 5.47 -30.79
C VAL A 438 30.83 5.28 -32.31
N ILE A 439 30.28 4.13 -32.75
CA ILE A 439 30.15 3.80 -34.18
C ILE A 439 28.83 4.34 -34.75
N ASN A 440 27.81 4.48 -33.90
CA ASN A 440 26.49 5.00 -34.26
C ASN A 440 26.17 6.20 -33.38
N SER A 441 25.53 7.21 -33.96
CA SER A 441 24.97 8.38 -33.31
C SER A 441 23.58 8.10 -32.75
N MET A 442 23.06 9.02 -31.93
CA MET A 442 21.68 8.92 -31.41
C MET A 442 20.64 8.97 -32.54
N ASP A 443 20.96 9.61 -33.66
CA ASP A 443 20.05 9.76 -34.80
C ASP A 443 19.95 8.48 -35.66
N ASP A 444 20.81 7.47 -35.41
CA ASP A 444 20.82 6.19 -36.12
C ASP A 444 19.84 5.15 -35.53
N PHE A 445 19.10 5.51 -34.48
CA PHE A 445 18.15 4.65 -33.74
C PHE A 445 16.80 5.33 -33.55
#